data_AF-B8KX33-F1
#
_entry.id   AF-B8KX33-F1
#
_cell.length_a   1.000
_cell.length_b   1.000
_cell.length_c   1.000
_cell.angle_alpha   90.00
_cell.angle_beta   90.00
_cell.angle_gamma   90.00
#
_symmetry.space_group_name_H-M   'P 1'
#
loop_
_entity.id
_entity.type
_entity.pdbx_description
1 polymer ?
#
loop_
_entity_poly.entity_id
_entity_poly.type
_entity_poly.pdbx_seq_one_letter_code
_entity_poly.pdbx_strand_id
1 'polypeptide(L)'
;MGVLRLLVTFILVLCAVAAGGLFSLQNTQTVPLDLLFVQLGPRTISLWLLLSLLIGVVMGILGASGLLLAQRARLSRLTRQKAQLTRELDSLRRVGITEGE
;
A
#
# COMPACT_ATOMS: atom_id res chain seq x y z
N MET A 1 -2.83 17.27 -8.43
CA MET A 1 -2.86 15.78 -8.37
C MET A 1 -3.60 15.21 -7.16
N GLY A 2 -3.58 15.85 -5.98
CA GLY A 2 -4.28 15.33 -4.79
C GLY A 2 -5.81 15.22 -4.93
N VAL A 3 -6.46 16.23 -5.54
CA VAL A 3 -7.93 16.26 -5.70
C VAL A 3 -8.42 15.17 -6.65
N LEU A 4 -7.76 14.97 -7.79
CA LEU A 4 -8.12 13.89 -8.73
C LEU A 4 -8.00 12.52 -8.06
N ARG A 5 -6.89 12.28 -7.33
CA ARG A 5 -6.69 11.01 -6.62
C ARG A 5 -7.76 10.80 -5.56
N LEU A 6 -8.09 11.84 -4.78
CA LEU A 6 -9.15 11.81 -3.79
C LEU A 6 -10.51 11.49 -4.43
N LEU A 7 -10.85 12.16 -5.53
CA LEU A 7 -12.11 12.00 -6.23
C LEU A 7 -12.25 10.59 -6.83
N VAL A 8 -11.18 10.07 -7.46
CA VAL A 8 -11.13 8.69 -7.96
C VAL A 8 -11.28 7.68 -6.83
N THR A 9 -10.56 7.85 -5.71
CA THR A 9 -10.70 6.97 -4.55
C THR A 9 -12.09 7.04 -3.96
N PHE A 10 -12.68 8.24 -3.85
CA PHE A 10 -14.04 8.42 -3.34
C PHE A 10 -15.08 7.71 -4.23
N ILE A 11 -15.02 7.90 -5.54
CA ILE A 11 -15.91 7.21 -6.49
C ILE A 11 -15.74 5.70 -6.36
N LEU A 12 -14.50 5.20 -6.27
CA LEU A 12 -14.23 3.78 -6.15
C LEU A 12 -14.81 3.20 -4.85
N VAL A 13 -14.64 3.89 -3.72
CA VAL A 13 -15.25 3.49 -2.44
C VAL A 13 -16.77 3.51 -2.52
N LEU A 14 -17.36 4.56 -3.10
CA LEU A 14 -18.81 4.67 -3.25
C LEU A 14 -19.38 3.54 -4.12
N CYS A 15 -18.75 3.25 -5.25
CA CYS A 15 -19.12 2.13 -6.11
C CYS A 15 -18.98 0.79 -5.38
N ALA A 16 -17.93 0.60 -4.58
CA ALA A 16 -17.75 -0.63 -3.81
C ALA A 16 -18.85 -0.80 -2.75
N VAL A 17 -19.22 0.27 -2.05
CA VAL A 17 -20.32 0.24 -1.06
C VAL A 17 -21.66 -0.03 -1.74
N ALA A 18 -21.95 0.66 -2.85
CA ALA A 18 -23.18 0.45 -3.61
C ALA A 18 -23.28 -0.98 -4.14
N ALA A 19 -22.21 -1.50 -4.75
CA ALA A 19 -22.15 -2.87 -5.26
C ALA A 19 -22.30 -3.89 -4.12
N GLY A 20 -21.64 -3.69 -2.98
CA GLY A 20 -21.76 -4.56 -1.81
C GLY A 20 -23.18 -4.56 -1.22
N GLY A 21 -23.82 -3.39 -1.14
CA GLY A 21 -25.21 -3.24 -0.68
C GLY A 21 -26.20 -3.93 -1.61
N LEU A 22 -26.11 -3.68 -2.91
CA LEU A 22 -26.92 -4.35 -3.94
C LEU A 22 -26.71 -5.87 -3.93
N PHE A 23 -25.45 -6.31 -3.81
CA PHE A 23 -25.11 -7.72 -3.72
C PHE A 23 -25.74 -8.36 -2.47
N SER A 24 -25.69 -7.69 -1.32
CA SER A 24 -26.32 -8.17 -0.09
C SER A 24 -27.83 -8.26 -0.16
N LEU A 25 -28.48 -7.31 -0.85
CA LEU A 25 -29.94 -7.29 -0.99
C LEU A 25 -30.42 -8.43 -1.89
N GLN A 26 -29.74 -8.67 -3.01
CA GLN A 26 -30.12 -9.69 -3.98
C GLN A 26 -29.69 -11.10 -3.57
N ASN A 27 -28.62 -11.23 -2.77
CA ASN A 27 -28.01 -12.51 -2.40
C ASN A 27 -28.14 -12.78 -0.90
N THR A 28 -29.38 -12.91 -0.43
CA THR A 28 -29.74 -13.31 0.94
C THR A 28 -29.70 -14.81 1.17
N GLN A 29 -29.51 -15.61 0.12
CA GLN A 29 -29.38 -17.06 0.24
C GLN A 29 -28.15 -17.43 1.08
N THR A 30 -28.35 -18.34 2.03
CA THR A 30 -27.29 -18.86 2.88
C THR A 30 -26.63 -20.04 2.21
N VAL A 31 -25.33 -19.93 1.94
CA VAL A 31 -24.53 -20.98 1.29
C VAL A 31 -23.38 -21.34 2.23
N PRO A 32 -23.14 -22.64 2.50
CA PRO A 32 -21.94 -23.06 3.22
C PRO A 32 -20.70 -22.76 2.37
N LEU A 33 -19.65 -22.23 2.99
CA LEU A 33 -18.41 -21.93 2.29
C LEU A 33 -17.41 -23.06 2.52
N ASP A 34 -17.06 -23.77 1.46
CA ASP A 34 -16.03 -24.80 1.48
C ASP A 34 -14.71 -24.23 0.95
N LEU A 35 -13.70 -24.15 1.82
CA LEU A 35 -12.36 -23.65 1.51
C LEU A 35 -11.38 -24.80 1.17
N LEU A 36 -11.88 -25.95 0.70
CA LEU A 36 -11.16 -27.22 0.48
C LEU A 36 -10.64 -27.89 1.76
N PHE A 37 -10.07 -27.13 2.69
CA PHE A 37 -9.50 -27.62 3.95
C PHE A 37 -10.40 -27.34 5.16
N VAL A 38 -11.30 -26.36 5.04
CA VAL A 38 -12.16 -25.89 6.12
C VAL A 38 -13.55 -25.60 5.56
N GLN A 39 -14.58 -26.20 6.16
CA GLN A 39 -15.96 -25.84 5.88
C GLN A 39 -16.45 -24.85 6.92
N LEU A 40 -16.93 -23.71 6.43
CA LEU A 40 -17.50 -22.65 7.23
C LEU A 40 -19.03 -22.75 7.18
N GLY A 41 -19.66 -22.56 8.34
CA GLY A 41 -21.10 -22.69 8.49
C GLY A 41 -21.92 -21.80 7.55
N PRO A 42 -23.19 -22.13 7.31
CA PRO A 42 -24.02 -21.42 6.34
C PRO A 42 -24.22 -19.96 6.75
N ARG A 43 -23.76 -19.05 5.88
CA ARG A 43 -23.93 -17.60 5.99
C ARG A 43 -24.28 -17.05 4.60
N THR A 44 -24.68 -15.78 4.53
CA THR A 44 -24.95 -15.15 3.24
C THR A 44 -23.66 -15.10 2.41
N ILE A 45 -23.75 -15.42 1.12
CA ILE A 45 -22.58 -15.38 0.22
C ILE A 45 -21.94 -13.98 0.18
N SER A 46 -22.77 -12.96 0.35
CA SER A 46 -22.39 -11.54 0.50
C SER A 46 -21.42 -11.29 1.65
N LEU A 47 -21.64 -11.93 2.79
CA LEU A 47 -20.75 -11.80 3.95
C LEU A 47 -19.39 -12.42 3.65
N TRP A 48 -19.37 -13.61 3.05
CA TRP A 48 -18.12 -14.28 2.67
C TRP A 48 -17.32 -13.46 1.67
N LEU A 49 -17.98 -12.97 0.61
CA LEU A 49 -17.36 -12.13 -0.40
C LEU A 49 -16.77 -10.85 0.22
N LEU A 50 -17.52 -10.19 1.11
CA LEU A 50 -17.08 -8.97 1.77
C LEU A 50 -15.88 -9.21 2.69
N LEU A 51 -15.89 -10.30 3.46
CA LEU A 51 -14.76 -10.67 4.31
C LEU A 51 -13.51 -10.99 3.49
N SER A 52 -13.63 -11.79 2.42
CA SER A 52 -12.52 -12.10 1.52
C SER A 52 -11.93 -10.85 0.88
N LEU A 53 -12.78 -9.92 0.43
CA LEU A 53 -12.35 -8.62 -0.10
C LEU A 53 -11.62 -7.80 0.96
N LEU A 54 -12.17 -7.70 2.17
CA LEU A 54 -11.58 -6.96 3.28
C LEU A 54 -10.18 -7.51 3.62
N ILE A 55 -10.05 -8.84 3.72
CA ILE A 55 -8.78 -9.51 3.97
C ILE A 55 -7.79 -9.19 2.84
N GLY A 56 -8.21 -9.29 1.58
CA GLY A 56 -7.37 -8.95 0.43
C GLY A 56 -6.88 -7.50 0.44
N VAL A 57 -7.76 -6.55 0.74
CA VAL A 57 -7.42 -5.12 0.85
C VAL A 57 -6.42 -4.87 1.98
N VAL A 58 -6.67 -5.44 3.17
CA VAL A 58 -5.76 -5.31 4.31
C VAL A 58 -4.38 -5.88 3.99
N MET A 59 -4.31 -7.08 3.39
CA MET A 59 -3.04 -7.68 2.97
C MET A 59 -2.32 -6.80 1.93
N GLY A 60 -3.06 -6.26 0.95
CA GLY A 60 -2.50 -5.36 -0.06
C GLY A 60 -1.91 -4.08 0.56
N ILE A 61 -2.61 -3.46 1.51
CA ILE A 61 -2.14 -2.26 2.21
C ILE A 61 -0.89 -2.59 3.04
N LEU A 62 -0.89 -3.70 3.76
CA LEU A 62 0.26 -4.14 4.57
C LEU A 62 1.48 -4.38 3.69
N GLY A 63 1.32 -5.09 2.57
CA GLY A 63 2.38 -5.33 1.60
C GLY A 63 2.95 -4.05 1.00
N ALA A 64 2.07 -3.14 0.56
CA ALA A 64 2.48 -1.84 0.01
C ALA A 64 3.19 -0.96 1.06
N SER A 65 2.69 -0.95 2.30
CA SER A 65 3.27 -0.17 3.40
C SER A 65 4.68 -0.65 3.73
N GLY A 66 4.91 -1.96 3.79
CA GLY A 66 6.24 -2.53 4.00
C GLY A 66 7.24 -2.08 2.92
N LEU A 67 6.82 -2.12 1.64
CA LEU A 67 7.66 -1.68 0.54
C LEU A 67 7.99 -0.18 0.62
N LEU A 68 6.99 0.65 0.93
CA LEU A 68 7.18 2.10 1.09
C LEU A 68 8.12 2.45 2.24
N LEU A 69 8.03 1.74 3.37
CA LEU A 69 8.94 1.90 4.50
C LEU A 69 10.37 1.53 4.12
N ALA A 70 10.55 0.40 3.42
CA ALA A 70 11.86 -0.01 2.93
C ALA A 70 12.46 1.02 1.95
N GLN A 71 11.65 1.58 1.06
CA GLN A 71 12.08 2.66 0.15
C GLN A 71 12.48 3.93 0.90
N ARG A 72 11.70 4.36 1.90
CA ARG A 72 12.04 5.53 2.74
C ARG A 72 13.33 5.33 3.52
N ALA A 73 13.56 4.13 4.04
CA ALA A 73 14.80 3.78 4.73
C ALA A 73 16.01 3.84 3.77
N ARG A 74 15.87 3.29 2.55
CA ARG A 74 16.90 3.40 1.50
C ARG A 74 17.17 4.85 1.14
N LEU A 75 16.13 5.63 0.90
CA LEU A 75 16.24 7.04 0.52
C LEU A 75 17.00 7.83 1.60
N SER A 76 16.68 7.62 2.87
CA SER A 76 17.39 8.23 4.01
C SER A 76 18.87 7.86 4.05
N ARG A 77 19.21 6.59 3.76
CA ARG A 77 20.61 6.13 3.68
C ARG A 77 21.35 6.79 2.52
N LEU A 78 20.75 6.83 1.33
CA LEU A 78 21.35 7.45 0.15
C LEU A 78 21.57 8.97 0.35
N THR A 79 20.62 9.67 0.99
CA THR A 79 20.78 11.10 1.30
C THR A 79 21.98 11.34 2.23
N ARG A 80 22.18 10.48 3.24
CA ARG A 80 23.34 10.57 4.15
C ARG A 80 24.65 10.30 3.42
N GLN A 81 24.69 9.27 2.58
CA GLN A 81 25.88 8.93 1.78
C GLN A 81 26.24 10.08 0.82
N LYS A 82 25.25 10.64 0.12
CA LYS A 82 25.47 11.80 -0.74
C LYS A 82 26.09 12.97 0.04
N ALA A 83 25.57 13.27 1.22
CA ALA A 83 26.09 14.36 2.06
C ALA A 83 27.54 14.12 2.51
N GLN A 84 27.93 12.87 2.78
CA GLN A 84 29.32 12.52 3.11
C GLN A 84 30.24 12.67 1.89
N LEU A 85 29.87 12.10 0.74
CA LEU A 85 30.64 12.22 -0.50
C LEU A 85 30.84 13.68 -0.93
N THR A 86 29.83 14.53 -0.77
CA THR A 86 29.95 15.97 -1.07
C THR A 86 30.97 16.64 -0.15
N ARG A 87 31.02 16.28 1.15
CA ARG A 87 32.02 16.83 2.09
C ARG A 87 33.44 16.39 1.76
N GLU A 88 33.62 15.13 1.34
CA GLU A 88 34.93 14.62 0.92
C GLU A 88 35.43 15.34 -0.34
N LEU A 89 34.57 15.54 -1.33
CA LEU A 89 34.90 16.31 -2.53
C LEU A 89 35.27 17.76 -2.19
N ASP A 90 34.53 18.41 -1.30
CA ASP A 90 34.83 19.78 -0.87
C ASP A 90 36.17 19.86 -0.11
N SER A 91 36.50 18.85 0.69
CA SER A 91 37.79 18.76 1.37
C SER A 91 38.94 18.61 0.38
N LEU A 92 38.83 17.66 -0.57
CA LEU A 92 39.86 17.44 -1.59
C LEU A 92 40.04 18.66 -2.49
N ARG A 93 38.96 19.35 -2.85
CA ARG A 93 39.01 20.61 -3.61
C ARG A 93 39.76 21.70 -2.84
N ARG A 94 39.56 21.83 -1.53
CA ARG A 94 40.27 22.84 -0.72
C ARG A 94 41.77 22.54 -0.60
N VAL A 95 42.12 21.28 -0.41
CA VAL A 95 43.53 20.85 -0.33
C VAL A 95 44.26 21.07 -1.66
N GLY A 96 43.64 20.68 -2.79
CA GLY A 96 44.24 20.86 -4.12
C GLY A 96 44.41 22.32 -4.56
N ILE A 97 43.68 23.28 -3.97
CA ILE A 97 43.88 24.72 -4.21
C ILE A 97 45.04 25.27 -3.35
N THR A 98 45.34 24.65 -2.20
CA THR A 98 46.38 25.11 -1.27
C THR A 98 47.78 24.63 -1.69
N GLU A 99 47.89 23.50 -2.40
CA GLU A 99 49.18 22.99 -2.92
C GLU A 99 49.62 23.65 -4.24
N GLY A 100 48.77 24.50 -4.84
CA GLY A 100 49.05 25.20 -6.11
C GLY A 100 49.61 26.62 -5.99
N GLU A 101 49.83 27.11 -4.76
CA GLU A 101 50.53 28.37 -4.44
C GLU A 101 51.95 28.10 -3.96
#